data_AF-A0A2N2CS43-F1
#
_entry.id   AF-A0A2N2CS43-F1
#
_cell.length_a   1.000
_cell.length_b   1.000
_cell.length_c   1.000
_cell.angle_alpha   90.00
_cell.angle_beta   90.00
_cell.angle_gamma   90.00
#
_symmetry.space_group_name_H-M   'P 1'
#
loop_
_entity.id
_entity.type
_entity.pdbx_description
1 polymer ?
#
loop_
_entity_poly.entity_id
_entity_poly.type
_entity_poly.pdbx_seq_one_letter_code
_entity_poly.pdbx_strand_id
1 'polypeptide(L)'
;MLIAWGFIMMTCGFYRYGRSDAKVAAICALIFAGMYALCNTVVYFTQLTAVANDSLTGQALKILDFREFGLFFSLDLLGYCLMAVSTFFAGLTIKVKDKGDKWLKALLLIHGVFAVSCFIMPTLGLFSADMEGATWIGTLILEFWCVYFIPVGVLAYRYFRSRVGADA
;
A
#
# COMPACT_ATOMS: atom_id res chain seq x y z
N MET A 1 3.97 6.31 7.88
CA MET A 1 5.13 6.61 6.98
C MET A 1 6.11 5.46 6.79
N LEU A 2 6.63 4.83 7.85
CA LEU A 2 7.68 3.79 7.73
C LEU A 2 7.30 2.62 6.81
N ILE A 3 6.05 2.17 6.86
CA ILE A 3 5.53 1.11 5.98
C ILE A 3 5.65 1.51 4.51
N ALA A 4 5.33 2.77 4.17
CA ALA A 4 5.35 3.23 2.80
C ALA A 4 6.77 3.30 2.22
N TRP A 5 7.75 3.72 3.03
CA TRP A 5 9.15 3.71 2.62
C TRP A 5 9.72 2.29 2.55
N GLY A 6 9.33 1.42 3.49
CA GLY A 6 9.62 -0.01 3.43
C GLY A 6 9.10 -0.67 2.16
N PHE A 7 7.90 -0.30 1.73
CA PHE A 7 7.28 -0.80 0.51
C PHE A 7 8.04 -0.39 -0.76
N ILE A 8 8.59 0.84 -0.81
CA ILE A 8 9.49 1.25 -1.90
C ILE A 8 10.71 0.33 -1.94
N MET A 9 11.38 0.11 -0.80
CA MET A 9 12.57 -0.76 -0.74
C MET A 9 12.26 -2.19 -1.20
N MET A 10 11.12 -2.75 -0.78
CA MET A 10 10.66 -4.06 -1.25
C MET A 10 10.43 -4.08 -2.77
N THR A 11 9.82 -3.03 -3.31
CA THR A 11 9.55 -2.91 -4.75
C THR A 11 10.83 -2.75 -5.58
N CYS A 12 11.84 -2.03 -5.07
CA CYS A 12 13.19 -2.02 -5.64
C CYS A 12 13.81 -3.42 -5.71
N GLY A 13 13.57 -4.24 -4.67
CA GLY A 13 13.94 -5.65 -4.68
C GLY A 13 13.30 -6.43 -5.83
N PHE A 14 12.00 -6.24 -6.06
CA PHE A 14 11.30 -6.85 -7.21
C PHE A 14 11.84 -6.37 -8.56
N TYR A 15 12.21 -5.09 -8.67
CA TYR A 15 12.86 -4.58 -9.88
C TYR A 15 14.22 -5.24 -10.15
N ARG A 16 15.04 -5.41 -9.11
CA ARG A 16 16.39 -6.00 -9.23
C ARG A 16 16.38 -7.50 -9.48
N TYR A 17 15.53 -8.25 -8.76
CA TYR A 17 15.54 -9.71 -8.71
C TYR A 17 14.35 -10.38 -9.44
N GLY A 18 13.44 -9.58 -10.01
CA GLY A 18 12.37 -10.05 -10.88
C GLY A 18 12.88 -10.57 -12.21
N ARG A 19 11.97 -11.06 -13.05
CA ARG A 19 12.28 -11.55 -14.39
C ARG A 19 12.88 -10.43 -15.26
N SER A 20 13.85 -10.78 -16.10
CA SER A 20 14.51 -9.86 -17.02
C SER A 20 13.60 -9.36 -18.15
N ASP A 21 12.59 -10.13 -18.54
CA ASP A 21 11.61 -9.79 -19.58
C ASP A 21 10.43 -8.96 -19.06
N ALA A 22 10.31 -8.75 -17.75
CA ALA A 22 9.20 -8.04 -17.11
C ALA A 22 9.58 -6.65 -16.58
N LYS A 23 10.59 -5.99 -17.18
CA LYS A 23 11.11 -4.71 -16.68
C LYS A 23 10.12 -3.56 -16.74
N VAL A 24 9.26 -3.53 -17.76
CA VAL A 24 8.16 -2.55 -17.84
C VAL A 24 7.23 -2.68 -16.64
N ALA A 25 6.79 -3.91 -16.31
CA ALA A 25 5.96 -4.15 -15.13
C ALA A 25 6.68 -3.74 -13.83
N ALA A 26 7.98 -4.04 -13.71
CA ALA A 26 8.75 -3.64 -12.54
C ALA A 26 8.86 -2.11 -12.38
N ILE A 27 9.00 -1.37 -13.48
CA ILE A 27 9.01 0.10 -13.48
C ILE A 27 7.63 0.64 -13.10
N CYS A 28 6.54 0.08 -13.64
CA CYS A 28 5.19 0.43 -13.23
C CYS A 28 5.00 0.22 -11.71
N ALA A 29 5.43 -0.93 -11.18
CA ALA A 29 5.36 -1.21 -9.76
C ALA A 29 6.09 -0.13 -8.93
N LEU A 30 7.30 0.27 -9.33
CA LEU A 30 8.08 1.32 -8.67
C LEU A 30 7.40 2.69 -8.70
N ILE A 31 6.85 3.09 -9.85
CA ILE A 31 6.16 4.38 -10.00
C ILE A 31 4.96 4.43 -9.06
N PHE A 32 4.10 3.41 -9.09
CA PHE A 32 2.93 3.35 -8.22
C PHE A 32 3.31 3.25 -6.73
N ALA A 33 4.40 2.55 -6.39
CA ALA A 33 4.93 2.52 -5.02
C ALA A 33 5.38 3.92 -4.56
N GLY A 34 6.03 4.68 -5.45
CA GLY A 34 6.43 6.06 -5.19
C GLY A 34 5.23 6.99 -4.98
N MET A 35 4.18 6.85 -5.80
CA MET A 35 2.94 7.62 -5.66
C MET A 35 2.22 7.29 -4.33
N TYR A 36 2.10 6.01 -3.99
CA TYR A 36 1.59 5.58 -2.68
C TYR A 36 2.38 6.22 -1.53
N ALA A 37 3.71 6.14 -1.59
CA ALA A 37 4.54 6.69 -0.55
C ALA A 37 4.42 8.21 -0.44
N LEU A 38 4.23 8.92 -1.55
CA LEU A 38 3.96 10.35 -1.55
C LEU A 38 2.62 10.67 -0.88
N CYS A 39 1.53 10.01 -1.27
CA CYS A 39 0.20 10.19 -0.66
C CYS A 39 0.25 9.99 0.86
N ASN A 40 0.78 8.85 1.32
CA ASN A 40 0.88 8.56 2.74
C ASN A 40 1.86 9.50 3.46
N THR A 41 2.93 9.94 2.80
CA THR A 41 3.86 10.93 3.39
C THR A 41 3.15 12.25 3.64
N VAL A 42 2.39 12.75 2.65
CA VAL A 42 1.60 13.98 2.79
C VAL A 42 0.57 13.85 3.91
N VAL A 43 -0.20 12.75 3.92
CA VAL A 43 -1.22 12.52 4.95
C VAL A 43 -0.63 12.57 6.35
N TYR A 44 0.39 11.75 6.60
CA TYR A 44 1.01 11.67 7.93
C TYR A 44 1.74 12.96 8.31
N PHE A 45 2.43 13.61 7.38
CA PHE A 45 3.13 14.87 7.66
C PHE A 45 2.13 15.95 8.08
N THR A 46 0.99 16.07 7.40
CA THR A 46 -0.07 17.01 7.81
C THR A 46 -0.69 16.62 9.15
N GLN A 47 -0.93 15.34 9.44
CA GLN A 47 -1.42 14.93 10.77
C GLN A 47 -0.46 15.34 11.88
N LEU A 48 0.84 15.11 11.69
CA LEU A 48 1.88 15.39 12.69
C LEU A 48 2.23 16.87 12.82
N THR A 49 1.90 17.70 11.82
CA THR A 49 2.19 19.13 11.82
C THR A 49 0.92 19.93 12.10
N ALA A 50 0.09 20.14 11.09
CA ALA A 50 -1.09 20.99 11.17
C ALA A 50 -2.13 20.46 12.17
N VAL A 51 -2.50 19.18 12.10
CA VAL A 51 -3.56 18.64 12.96
C VAL A 51 -3.11 18.53 14.43
N ALA A 52 -1.86 18.12 14.67
CA ALA A 52 -1.35 17.93 16.03
C ALA A 52 -0.93 19.23 16.74
N ASN A 53 -0.44 20.24 16.01
CA ASN A 53 0.15 21.44 16.61
C ASN A 53 -0.69 22.71 16.42
N ASP A 54 -1.54 22.77 15.38
CA ASP A 54 -2.37 23.96 15.16
C ASP A 54 -3.75 23.79 15.81
N SER A 55 -4.34 24.90 16.26
CA SER A 55 -5.72 24.93 16.75
C SER A 55 -6.72 24.99 15.60
N LEU A 56 -6.72 23.96 14.74
CA LEU A 56 -7.65 23.85 13.62
C LEU A 56 -9.10 23.78 14.14
N THR A 57 -10.03 24.42 13.44
CA THR A 57 -11.45 24.43 13.81
C THR A 57 -12.37 24.26 12.60
N GLY A 58 -13.61 23.84 12.85
CA GLY A 58 -14.68 23.80 11.85
C GLY A 58 -14.31 23.01 10.60
N GLN A 59 -14.46 23.64 9.43
CA GLN A 59 -14.25 23.00 8.14
C GLN A 59 -12.81 22.50 7.92
N ALA A 60 -11.80 23.14 8.54
CA ALA A 60 -10.42 22.70 8.41
C ALA A 60 -10.19 21.32 9.05
N LEU A 61 -10.76 21.07 10.24
CA LEU A 61 -10.72 19.75 10.88
C LEU A 61 -11.42 18.70 10.02
N LYS A 62 -12.63 18.99 9.51
CA LYS A 62 -13.38 18.04 8.67
C LYS A 62 -12.63 17.61 7.40
N ILE A 63 -11.74 18.44 6.87
CA ILE A 63 -10.97 18.15 5.66
C ILE A 63 -9.63 17.48 6.00
N LEU A 64 -8.94 17.98 7.03
CA LEU A 64 -7.55 17.64 7.33
C LEU A 64 -7.42 16.52 8.36
N ASP A 65 -8.30 16.42 9.36
CA ASP A 65 -8.22 15.37 10.37
C ASP A 65 -8.63 14.03 9.75
N PHE A 66 -7.71 13.06 9.81
CA PHE A 66 -7.94 11.73 9.25
C PHE A 66 -9.16 11.03 9.85
N ARG A 67 -9.47 11.32 11.12
CA ARG A 67 -10.59 10.69 11.86
C ARG A 67 -11.96 11.17 11.39
N GLU A 68 -12.00 12.29 10.66
CA GLU A 68 -13.24 12.86 10.14
C GLU A 68 -13.68 12.20 8.82
N PHE A 69 -12.93 11.23 8.30
CA PHE A 69 -13.20 10.54 7.03
C PHE A 69 -13.32 11.49 5.82
N GLY A 70 -12.69 12.67 5.91
CA GLY A 70 -12.69 13.69 4.86
C GLY A 70 -11.64 13.49 3.76
N LEU A 71 -11.08 14.59 3.25
CA LEU A 71 -10.13 14.57 2.13
C LEU A 71 -8.88 13.75 2.46
N PHE A 72 -8.32 13.90 3.66
CA PHE A 72 -7.09 13.20 4.04
C PHE A 72 -7.28 11.69 4.21
N PHE A 73 -8.47 11.25 4.62
CA PHE A 73 -8.84 9.83 4.59
C PHE A 73 -8.98 9.32 3.15
N SER A 74 -9.63 10.10 2.28
CA SER A 74 -9.77 9.77 0.86
C SER A 74 -8.42 9.69 0.14
N LEU A 75 -7.48 10.57 0.49
CA LEU A 75 -6.13 10.59 -0.06
C LEU A 75 -5.31 9.38 0.40
N ASP A 76 -5.49 8.93 1.64
CA ASP A 76 -4.86 7.71 2.15
C ASP A 76 -5.42 6.45 1.47
N LEU A 77 -6.75 6.37 1.27
CA LEU A 77 -7.38 5.31 0.47
C LEU A 77 -6.88 5.30 -0.99
N LEU A 78 -6.70 6.47 -1.60
CA LEU A 78 -6.05 6.58 -2.90
C LEU A 78 -4.61 6.04 -2.84
N GLY A 79 -3.86 6.36 -1.78
CA GLY A 79 -2.56 5.76 -1.51
C GLY A 79 -2.61 4.23 -1.52
N TYR A 80 -3.53 3.63 -0.77
CA TYR A 80 -3.70 2.16 -0.74
C TYR A 80 -4.14 1.58 -2.10
N CYS A 81 -4.97 2.29 -2.87
CA CYS A 81 -5.30 1.91 -4.24
C CYS A 81 -4.02 1.82 -5.09
N LEU A 82 -3.16 2.85 -5.03
CA LEU A 82 -1.90 2.90 -5.76
C LEU A 82 -0.93 1.80 -5.30
N MET A 83 -0.90 1.51 -3.99
CA MET A 83 -0.15 0.37 -3.44
C MET A 83 -0.65 -0.96 -4.02
N ALA A 84 -1.97 -1.16 -4.13
CA ALA A 84 -2.54 -2.36 -4.73
C ALA A 84 -2.15 -2.50 -6.21
N VAL A 85 -2.26 -1.43 -7.00
CA VAL A 85 -1.78 -1.42 -8.39
C VAL A 85 -0.29 -1.76 -8.46
N SER A 86 0.52 -1.19 -7.57
CA SER A 86 1.95 -1.51 -7.47
C SER A 86 2.19 -3.01 -7.20
N THR A 87 1.49 -3.61 -6.24
CA THR A 87 1.61 -5.04 -5.95
C THR A 87 1.20 -5.92 -7.13
N PHE A 88 0.18 -5.54 -7.89
CA PHE A 88 -0.23 -6.28 -9.09
C PHE A 88 0.93 -6.37 -10.08
N PHE A 89 1.51 -5.22 -10.42
CA PHE A 89 2.66 -5.15 -11.33
C PHE A 89 3.87 -5.88 -10.77
N ALA A 90 4.16 -5.75 -9.46
CA ALA A 90 5.22 -6.51 -8.80
C ALA A 90 5.01 -8.03 -8.93
N GLY A 91 3.79 -8.53 -8.77
CA GLY A 91 3.43 -9.93 -8.95
C GLY A 91 3.75 -10.46 -10.36
N LEU A 92 3.60 -9.63 -11.40
CA LEU A 92 3.95 -10.00 -12.78
C LEU A 92 5.46 -10.21 -12.97
N THR A 93 6.28 -9.58 -12.14
CA THR A 93 7.75 -9.69 -12.19
C THR A 93 8.29 -10.97 -11.58
N ILE A 94 7.51 -11.72 -10.79
CA ILE A 94 8.01 -12.87 -10.04
C ILE A 94 8.41 -14.02 -10.97
N LYS A 95 9.67 -14.47 -10.87
CA LYS A 95 10.17 -15.69 -11.52
C LYS A 95 9.97 -16.90 -10.62
N VAL A 96 8.89 -17.63 -10.83
CA VAL A 96 8.51 -18.80 -10.04
C VAL A 96 9.50 -19.96 -10.26
N LYS A 97 10.22 -20.35 -9.21
CA LYS A 97 11.08 -21.55 -9.16
C LYS A 97 10.53 -22.60 -8.19
N ASP A 98 9.86 -22.17 -7.12
CA ASP A 98 9.30 -23.06 -6.11
C ASP A 98 7.88 -22.65 -5.66
N LYS A 99 7.34 -23.39 -4.67
CA LYS A 99 6.03 -23.13 -4.09
C LYS A 99 5.94 -21.77 -3.38
N GLY A 100 7.00 -21.32 -2.73
CA GLY A 100 7.05 -20.03 -2.04
C GLY A 100 6.91 -18.87 -3.02
N ASP A 101 7.64 -18.92 -4.14
CA ASP A 101 7.52 -17.93 -5.20
C ASP A 101 6.11 -17.89 -5.81
N LYS A 102 5.49 -19.08 -5.98
CA LYS A 102 4.11 -19.18 -6.49
C LYS A 102 3.12 -18.49 -5.56
N TRP A 103 3.26 -18.69 -4.25
CA TRP A 103 2.42 -18.02 -3.24
C TRP A 103 2.68 -16.51 -3.19
N LEU A 104 3.94 -16.08 -3.23
CA LEU A 104 4.29 -14.66 -3.27
C LEU A 104 3.63 -13.97 -4.46
N LYS A 105 3.77 -14.57 -5.65
CA LYS A 105 3.12 -14.08 -6.86
C LYS A 105 1.61 -14.00 -6.71
N ALA A 106 0.98 -15.06 -6.19
CA ALA A 106 -0.47 -15.10 -6.01
C ALA A 106 -0.96 -14.01 -5.05
N LEU A 107 -0.30 -13.84 -3.89
CA LEU A 107 -0.66 -12.81 -2.92
C LEU A 107 -0.53 -11.40 -3.53
N LEU A 108 0.58 -11.12 -4.23
CA LEU A 108 0.76 -9.81 -4.87
C LEU A 108 -0.31 -9.51 -5.94
N LEU A 109 -0.67 -10.52 -6.74
CA LEU A 109 -1.71 -10.36 -7.78
C LEU A 109 -3.11 -10.22 -7.18
N ILE A 110 -3.45 -11.01 -6.15
CA ILE A 110 -4.73 -10.94 -5.45
C ILE A 110 -4.89 -9.59 -4.76
N HIS A 111 -3.85 -9.12 -4.07
CA HIS A 111 -3.85 -7.80 -3.45
C HIS A 111 -4.14 -6.69 -4.48
N GLY A 112 -3.61 -6.84 -5.70
CA GLY A 112 -3.88 -5.95 -6.83
C GLY A 112 -5.36 -5.72 -7.15
N VAL A 113 -6.21 -6.73 -6.93
CA VAL A 113 -7.66 -6.66 -7.22
C VAL A 113 -8.35 -5.63 -6.31
N PHE A 114 -7.84 -5.42 -5.09
CA PHE A 114 -8.42 -4.48 -4.12
C PHE A 114 -8.25 -3.01 -4.53
N ALA A 115 -7.43 -2.70 -5.54
CA ALA A 115 -7.36 -1.36 -6.12
C ALA A 115 -8.76 -0.85 -6.54
N VAL A 116 -9.59 -1.73 -7.08
CA VAL A 116 -10.97 -1.41 -7.51
C VAL A 116 -11.80 -0.94 -6.31
N SER A 117 -11.80 -1.69 -5.22
CA SER A 117 -12.54 -1.31 -4.02
C SER A 117 -11.99 -0.04 -3.38
N CYS A 118 -10.66 0.10 -3.30
CA CYS A 118 -10.02 1.29 -2.74
C CYS A 118 -10.28 2.56 -3.56
N PHE A 119 -10.57 2.43 -4.86
CA PHE A 119 -10.95 3.56 -5.70
C PHE A 119 -12.46 3.85 -5.65
N ILE A 120 -13.31 2.82 -5.80
CA ILE A 120 -14.76 2.99 -5.92
C ILE A 120 -15.38 3.45 -4.60
N MET A 121 -15.06 2.81 -3.48
CA MET A 121 -15.71 3.11 -2.19
C MET A 121 -15.60 4.59 -1.77
N PRO A 122 -14.43 5.24 -1.82
CA PRO A 122 -14.34 6.67 -1.50
C PRO A 122 -15.03 7.56 -2.54
N THR A 123 -15.02 7.21 -3.84
CA THR A 123 -15.74 8.00 -4.86
C THR A 123 -17.26 7.98 -4.69
N LEU A 124 -17.79 6.93 -4.06
CA LEU A 124 -19.21 6.81 -3.72
C LEU A 124 -19.57 7.48 -2.39
N GLY A 125 -18.60 8.07 -1.67
CA GLY A 125 -18.85 8.75 -0.40
C GLY A 125 -19.33 7.82 0.71
N LEU A 126 -18.95 6.53 0.67
CA LEU A 126 -19.44 5.51 1.61
C LEU A 126 -18.86 5.61 3.03
N PHE A 127 -17.95 6.56 3.29
CA PHE A 127 -17.30 6.74 4.57
C PHE A 127 -17.71 8.06 5.21
N SER A 128 -18.18 8.01 6.46
CA SER A 128 -18.42 9.19 7.28
C SER A 128 -18.08 8.93 8.75
N ALA A 129 -17.75 9.99 9.49
CA ALA A 129 -17.49 9.91 10.92
C ALA A 129 -18.73 9.48 11.74
N ASP A 130 -19.93 9.70 11.20
CA ASP A 130 -21.20 9.35 11.83
C ASP A 130 -21.58 7.86 11.68
N MET A 131 -20.79 7.07 10.95
CA MET A 131 -21.06 5.64 10.81
C MET A 131 -20.93 4.91 12.15
N GLU A 132 -21.96 4.15 12.51
CA GLU A 132 -21.93 3.34 13.73
C GLU A 132 -20.75 2.36 13.67
N GLY A 133 -19.83 2.51 14.63
CA GLY A 133 -18.68 1.64 14.71
C GLY A 133 -17.54 1.92 13.72
N ALA A 134 -17.51 3.10 13.10
CA ALA A 134 -16.43 3.51 12.18
C ALA A 134 -15.01 3.19 12.72
N THR A 135 -14.77 3.43 14.01
CA THR A 135 -13.47 3.19 14.66
C THR A 135 -13.09 1.70 14.73
N TRP A 136 -14.03 0.81 15.10
CA TRP A 136 -13.73 -0.62 15.21
C TRP A 136 -13.57 -1.26 13.83
N ILE A 137 -14.41 -0.86 12.86
CA ILE A 137 -14.33 -1.31 11.47
C ILE A 137 -12.98 -0.93 10.86
N GLY A 138 -12.57 0.34 11.04
CA GLY A 138 -11.28 0.83 10.55
C GLY A 138 -10.11 0.04 11.15
N THR A 139 -10.17 -0.26 12.45
CA THR A 139 -9.13 -1.05 13.13
C THR A 139 -9.04 -2.47 12.57
N LEU A 140 -10.17 -3.16 12.40
CA LEU A 140 -10.18 -4.51 11.84
C LEU A 140 -9.67 -4.57 10.39
N ILE A 141 -10.03 -3.59 9.57
CA ILE A 141 -9.53 -3.52 8.19
C ILE A 141 -7.99 -3.39 8.21
N LEU A 142 -7.44 -2.55 9.09
CA LEU A 142 -5.99 -2.38 9.20
C LEU A 142 -5.31 -3.66 9.70
N GLU A 143 -5.87 -4.31 10.72
CA GLU A 143 -5.34 -5.58 11.23
C GLU A 143 -5.38 -6.69 10.19
N PHE A 144 -6.46 -6.78 9.41
CA PHE A 144 -6.57 -7.70 8.28
C PHE A 144 -5.41 -7.50 7.30
N TRP A 145 -5.11 -6.25 6.93
CA TRP A 145 -4.00 -5.95 6.04
C TRP A 145 -2.63 -6.26 6.66
N CYS A 146 -2.44 -6.01 7.95
CA CYS A 146 -1.23 -6.44 8.65
C CYS A 146 -1.03 -7.96 8.55
N VAL A 147 -2.07 -8.75 8.83
CA VAL A 147 -2.04 -10.21 8.71
C VAL A 147 -1.77 -10.65 7.27
N TYR A 148 -2.36 -9.96 6.28
CA TYR A 148 -2.14 -10.24 4.87
C TYR A 148 -0.70 -9.98 4.43
N PHE A 149 -0.07 -8.91 4.90
CA PHE A 149 1.27 -8.50 4.46
C PHE A 149 2.42 -9.21 5.19
N ILE A 150 2.19 -9.82 6.34
CA ILE A 150 3.19 -10.67 7.02
C ILE A 150 3.73 -11.77 6.09
N PRO A 151 2.91 -12.65 5.48
CA PRO A 151 3.41 -13.68 4.57
C PRO A 151 4.03 -13.08 3.31
N VAL A 152 3.53 -11.94 2.81
CA VAL A 152 4.14 -11.23 1.67
C VAL A 152 5.57 -10.83 2.00
N GLY A 153 5.82 -10.20 3.15
CA GLY A 153 7.15 -9.78 3.58
C GLY A 153 8.11 -10.96 3.77
N VAL A 154 7.66 -12.02 4.45
CA VAL A 154 8.46 -13.24 4.67
C VAL A 154 8.83 -13.90 3.34
N LEU A 155 7.87 -14.05 2.43
CA LEU A 155 8.10 -14.67 1.13
C LEU A 155 8.96 -13.78 0.22
N ALA A 156 8.79 -12.45 0.26
CA ALA A 156 9.63 -11.51 -0.49
C ALA A 156 11.08 -11.58 -0.02
N TYR A 157 11.33 -11.58 1.28
CA TYR A 157 12.67 -11.76 1.84
C TYR A 157 13.32 -13.07 1.36
N ARG A 158 12.58 -14.19 1.46
CA ARG A 158 13.05 -15.50 0.96
C ARG A 158 13.32 -15.48 -0.53
N TYR A 159 12.43 -14.89 -1.32
CA TYR A 159 12.56 -14.71 -2.76
C TYR A 159 13.87 -13.98 -3.06
N PHE A 160 14.09 -12.78 -2.51
CA PHE A 160 15.30 -11.99 -2.76
C PHE A 160 16.58 -12.72 -2.32
N ARG A 161 16.60 -13.34 -1.14
CA ARG A 161 17.75 -14.09 -0.64
C ARG A 161 18.15 -15.24 -1.56
N SER A 162 17.17 -15.95 -2.13
CA SER A 162 17.43 -17.03 -3.10
C SER A 162 18.04 -16.55 -4.42
N ARG A 163 17.90 -15.25 -4.75
CA ARG A 163 18.42 -14.65 -5.99
C ARG A 163 19.79 -14.03 -5.82
N VAL A 164 20.07 -13.44 -4.65
CA VAL A 164 21.41 -12.96 -4.33
C VAL A 164 22.45 -14.08 -4.43
N GLY A 165 22.16 -15.25 -3.84
CA GLY A 165 23.08 -16.39 -3.90
C GLY A 165 23.12 -17.14 -5.24
N ALA A 166 22.30 -16.75 -6.22
CA ALA A 166 22.34 -17.31 -7.58
C ALA A 166 23.06 -16.39 -8.59
N ASP A 167 23.30 -15.13 -8.21
CA ASP A 167 24.07 -14.13 -8.97
C ASP A 167 25.55 -14.08 -8.50
N ALA A 168 25.93 -14.86 -7.48
CA ALA A 168 27.29 -15.00 -6.93
C ALA A 168 27.89 -16.36 -7.32
#